data_AF-A0A538NDR6-F1
#
_entry.id   AF-A0A538NDR6-F1
#
_cell.length_a   1.000
_cell.length_b   1.000
_cell.length_c   1.000
_cell.angle_alpha   90.00
_cell.angle_beta   90.00
_cell.angle_gamma   90.00
#
_symmetry.space_group_name_H-M   'P 1'
#
loop_
_entity.id
_entity.type
_entity.pdbx_description
1 polymer ?
#
loop_
_entity_poly.entity_id
_entity_poly.type
_entity_poly.pdbx_seq_one_letter_code
_entity_poly.pdbx_strand_id
1 'polypeptide(L)'
;MNSDNELIPFTEFDTLHFARFIILDDKTTEDVRVYGLAPRQYPLYLAFLGDVDGDANAFLGKLIKRAGKGLARIFSCCQGFSSSSDLLAWMRQHNAPAIAAYVNWRGRTVRQIREEAALYEALENYIEKNAAVLRDLAPQELHAKLQSFVESEKSEGRLTLSGESPTPVGWQIKNLLHLLGMPLVVLIASPLLILVAPFYVFALRRLEKTDPEVCPTVDQKHSENLSRFEDHDVTNQFSAMGSLKPGLVRLLTAIFVLKTVNYGARHITRPGTLGRIRFRPECFFQQRDRLSQNELAGNGWLHRRAQVQRVPPSPYIADASMVQSLSRLDRG
;
A
#
# COMPACT_ATOMS: atom_id res chain seq x y z
N MET A 1 -7.14 7.10 -14.17
CA MET A 1 -6.42 8.30 -13.68
C MET A 1 -6.60 9.42 -14.70
N ASN A 2 -6.91 10.64 -14.25
CA ASN A 2 -7.01 11.80 -15.15
C ASN A 2 -5.60 12.25 -15.56
N SER A 3 -5.25 12.07 -16.84
CA SER A 3 -3.96 12.51 -17.41
C SER A 3 -3.80 14.04 -17.39
N ASP A 4 -4.90 14.77 -17.26
CA ASP A 4 -4.96 16.22 -17.44
C ASP A 4 -4.97 16.95 -16.10
N ASN A 5 -4.51 16.30 -15.02
CA ASN A 5 -4.40 16.95 -13.72
C ASN A 5 -3.24 17.96 -13.73
N GLU A 6 -3.59 19.24 -13.88
CA GLU A 6 -2.65 20.36 -13.95
C GLU A 6 -1.78 20.53 -12.70
N LEU A 7 -2.20 20.00 -11.54
CA LEU A 7 -1.43 20.09 -10.31
C LEU A 7 -0.35 19.00 -10.24
N ILE A 8 -0.74 17.74 -10.47
CA ILE A 8 0.16 16.59 -10.37
C ILE A 8 -0.20 15.54 -11.44
N PRO A 9 0.62 15.39 -12.50
CA PRO A 9 0.38 14.40 -13.56
C PRO A 9 0.82 13.01 -13.09
N PHE A 10 -0.01 12.34 -12.28
CA PHE A 10 0.34 11.04 -11.68
C PHE A 10 0.65 9.93 -12.71
N THR A 11 0.07 10.03 -13.91
CA THR A 11 0.26 9.06 -15.01
C THR A 11 1.68 9.06 -15.57
N GLU A 12 2.42 10.17 -15.43
CA GLU A 12 3.80 10.30 -15.92
C GLU A 12 4.83 9.57 -15.04
N PHE A 13 4.45 9.16 -13.84
CA PHE A 13 5.35 8.44 -12.95
C PHE A 13 5.26 6.93 -13.23
N ASP A 14 6.39 6.38 -13.65
CA ASP A 14 6.58 4.97 -14.00
C ASP A 14 6.94 4.09 -12.80
N THR A 15 7.19 4.71 -11.64
CA THR A 15 7.53 4.03 -10.37
C THR A 15 6.47 4.25 -9.29
N LEU A 16 5.37 4.94 -9.58
CA LEU A 16 4.33 5.25 -8.59
C LEU A 16 3.17 4.25 -8.69
N HIS A 17 2.98 3.43 -7.66
CA HIS A 17 1.86 2.48 -7.58
C HIS A 17 0.57 3.20 -7.20
N PHE A 18 0.66 4.03 -6.17
CA PHE A 18 -0.48 4.69 -5.58
C PHE A 18 -0.02 5.99 -4.91
N ALA A 19 -0.81 7.05 -5.04
CA ALA A 19 -0.63 8.27 -4.28
C ALA A 19 -1.96 8.88 -3.88
N ARG A 20 -1.97 9.58 -2.75
CA ARG A 20 -3.12 10.33 -2.29
C ARG A 20 -2.73 11.52 -1.42
N PHE A 21 -3.61 12.52 -1.44
CA PHE A 21 -3.66 13.58 -0.44
C PHE A 21 -4.85 13.35 0.47
N ILE A 22 -4.63 13.49 1.78
CA ILE A 22 -5.68 13.34 2.79
C ILE A 22 -5.61 14.53 3.73
N ILE A 23 -6.76 15.11 4.02
CA ILE A 23 -6.92 16.05 5.11
C ILE A 23 -7.29 15.23 6.36
N LEU A 24 -6.41 15.24 7.36
CA LEU A 24 -6.55 14.51 8.61
C LEU A 24 -7.08 15.46 9.69
N ASP A 25 -8.30 15.17 10.15
CA ASP A 25 -9.01 15.87 11.21
C ASP A 25 -9.41 14.86 12.29
N ASP A 26 -8.79 14.93 13.47
CA ASP A 26 -9.10 14.01 14.57
C ASP A 26 -10.35 14.49 15.32
N LYS A 27 -11.49 13.86 15.02
CA LYS A 27 -12.78 14.09 15.68
C LYS A 27 -13.03 13.17 16.88
N THR A 28 -12.07 12.30 17.22
CA THR A 28 -12.21 11.27 18.28
C THR A 28 -11.60 11.69 19.62
N THR A 29 -11.17 12.95 19.73
CA THR A 29 -10.38 13.43 20.87
C THR A 29 -11.15 13.49 22.19
N GLU A 30 -12.49 13.47 22.14
CA GLU A 30 -13.35 13.52 23.33
C GLU A 30 -13.29 12.22 24.17
N ASP A 31 -12.88 11.09 23.58
CA ASP A 31 -12.81 9.78 24.23
C ASP A 31 -11.87 9.78 25.46
N VAL A 32 -10.90 10.70 25.50
CA VAL A 32 -9.95 10.81 26.62
C VAL A 32 -10.59 11.29 27.92
N ARG A 33 -11.79 11.88 27.86
CA ARG A 33 -12.51 12.36 29.06
C ARG A 33 -12.83 11.24 30.04
N VAL A 34 -13.05 10.03 29.54
CA VAL A 34 -13.32 8.85 30.39
C VAL A 34 -12.12 8.53 31.30
N TYR A 35 -10.93 9.03 30.96
CA TYR A 35 -9.72 8.94 31.77
C TYR A 35 -9.48 10.17 32.67
N GLY A 36 -10.45 11.10 32.76
CA GLY A 36 -10.29 12.35 33.51
C GLY A 36 -9.33 13.35 32.85
N LEU A 37 -9.02 13.17 31.57
CA LEU A 37 -8.13 14.05 30.83
C LEU A 37 -8.93 15.06 29.99
N ALA A 38 -8.37 16.26 29.82
CA ALA A 38 -8.91 17.25 28.92
C ALA A 38 -8.63 16.84 27.46
N PRO A 39 -9.62 16.86 26.56
CA PRO A 39 -9.41 16.64 25.14
C PRO A 39 -8.40 17.62 24.57
N ARG A 40 -7.51 17.09 23.73
CA ARG A 40 -6.52 17.90 23.02
C ARG A 40 -7.08 18.27 21.66
N GLN A 41 -7.02 19.55 21.32
CA GLN A 41 -7.25 19.98 19.95
C GLN A 41 -5.99 19.72 19.12
N TYR A 42 -6.11 18.83 18.14
CA TYR A 42 -5.08 18.65 17.13
C TYR A 42 -5.32 19.63 15.97
N PRO A 43 -4.24 20.18 15.37
CA PRO A 43 -4.39 20.97 14.17
C PRO A 43 -4.86 20.06 13.02
N LEU A 44 -5.45 20.69 12.00
CA LEU A 44 -5.77 20.01 10.76
C LEU A 44 -4.47 19.68 10.04
N TYR A 45 -4.29 18.44 9.57
CA TYR A 45 -3.10 18.07 8.82
C TYR A 45 -3.42 17.76 7.37
N LEU A 46 -2.49 18.11 6.48
CA LEU A 46 -2.42 17.58 5.13
C LEU A 46 -1.39 16.47 5.09
N ALA A 47 -1.82 15.27 4.72
CA ALA A 47 -0.97 14.12 4.51
C ALA A 47 -0.85 13.82 3.01
N PHE A 48 0.39 13.71 2.52
CA PHE A 48 0.67 13.10 1.22
C PHE A 48 1.22 11.70 1.45
N LEU A 49 0.63 10.70 0.83
CA LEU A 49 1.11 9.32 0.84
C LEU A 49 1.39 8.87 -0.58
N GLY A 50 2.51 8.17 -0.78
CA GLY A 50 2.84 7.55 -2.07
C GLY A 50 3.59 6.24 -1.90
N ASP A 51 3.13 5.19 -2.56
CA ASP A 51 3.80 3.90 -2.65
C ASP A 51 4.61 3.84 -3.95
N VAL A 52 5.93 3.70 -3.83
CA VAL A 52 6.84 3.83 -4.97
C VAL A 52 7.83 2.69 -5.07
N ASP A 53 8.18 2.35 -6.30
CA ASP A 53 9.32 1.50 -6.61
C ASP A 53 10.64 2.26 -6.37
N GLY A 54 11.57 1.61 -5.70
CA GLY A 54 12.90 2.10 -5.41
C GLY A 54 12.98 3.05 -4.21
N ASP A 55 13.92 3.98 -4.28
CA ASP A 55 14.23 4.92 -3.21
C ASP A 55 13.25 6.11 -3.17
N ALA A 56 12.67 6.34 -1.99
CA ALA A 56 11.75 7.44 -1.74
C ALA A 56 12.33 8.83 -2.05
N ASN A 57 13.61 9.08 -1.76
CA ASN A 57 14.21 10.40 -2.00
C ASN A 57 14.44 10.66 -3.49
N ALA A 58 14.85 9.63 -4.24
CA ALA A 58 14.97 9.69 -5.69
C ALA A 58 13.60 9.98 -6.33
N PHE A 59 12.55 9.32 -5.84
CA PHE A 59 11.18 9.63 -6.29
C PHE A 59 10.76 11.06 -5.95
N LEU A 60 10.99 11.55 -4.73
CA LEU A 60 10.70 12.93 -4.35
C LEU A 60 11.38 13.95 -5.29
N GLY A 61 12.63 13.70 -5.68
CA GLY A 61 13.33 14.52 -6.67
C GLY A 61 12.63 14.55 -8.03
N LYS A 62 12.19 13.39 -8.53
CA LYS A 62 11.40 13.30 -9.79
C LYS A 62 10.06 14.02 -9.66
N LEU A 63 9.36 13.80 -8.54
CA LEU A 63 8.07 14.39 -8.23
C LEU A 63 8.13 15.92 -8.23
N ILE A 64 9.13 16.50 -7.58
CA ILE A 64 9.31 17.96 -7.52
C ILE A 64 9.68 18.53 -8.89
N LYS A 65 10.53 17.83 -9.67
CA LYS A 65 10.89 18.27 -11.01
C LYS A 65 9.69 18.35 -11.96
N ARG A 66 8.73 17.44 -11.82
CA ARG A 66 7.54 17.37 -12.70
C ARG A 66 6.35 18.16 -12.17
N ALA A 67 6.05 18.04 -10.88
CA ALA A 67 4.84 18.57 -10.25
C ALA A 67 5.12 19.70 -9.24
N GLY A 68 6.34 20.26 -9.21
CA GLY A 68 6.75 21.23 -8.18
C GLY A 68 5.84 22.45 -8.06
N LYS A 69 5.34 23.00 -9.17
CA LYS A 69 4.41 24.14 -9.15
C LYS A 69 3.07 23.79 -8.49
N GLY A 70 2.49 22.64 -8.84
CA GLY A 70 1.23 22.18 -8.25
C GLY A 70 1.40 21.81 -6.78
N LEU A 71 2.50 21.16 -6.43
CA LEU A 71 2.84 20.85 -5.03
C LEU A 71 3.03 22.11 -4.20
N ALA A 72 3.73 23.13 -4.71
CA ALA A 72 3.87 24.40 -4.02
C ALA A 72 2.52 25.09 -3.79
N ARG A 73 1.58 25.00 -4.74
CA ARG A 73 0.21 25.51 -4.58
C ARG A 73 -0.62 24.72 -3.57
N ILE A 74 -0.40 23.41 -3.44
CA ILE A 74 -1.05 22.59 -2.42
C ILE A 74 -0.47 22.93 -1.05
N PHE A 75 0.86 22.96 -0.93
CA PHE A 75 1.55 23.25 0.34
C PHE A 75 1.49 24.71 0.75
N SER A 76 1.10 25.66 -0.13
CA SER A 76 0.83 27.04 0.29
C SER A 76 -0.33 27.17 1.26
N CYS A 77 -1.17 26.15 1.39
CA CYS A 77 -2.19 26.06 2.43
C CYS A 77 -1.64 25.56 3.77
N CYS A 78 -0.36 25.19 3.85
CA CYS A 78 0.27 24.65 5.05
C CYS A 78 1.01 25.72 5.84
N GLN A 79 0.86 25.67 7.15
CA GLN A 79 1.52 26.58 8.07
C GLN A 79 3.04 26.47 7.95
N GLY A 80 3.71 27.60 7.72
CA GLY A 80 5.18 27.69 7.60
C GLY A 80 5.73 27.46 6.19
N PHE A 81 4.89 27.10 5.21
CA PHE A 81 5.31 27.05 3.82
C PHE A 81 5.21 28.43 3.18
N SER A 82 6.17 28.77 2.33
CA SER A 82 6.19 30.02 1.57
C SER A 82 6.58 29.74 0.12
N SER A 83 6.26 30.64 -0.80
CA SER A 83 6.67 30.51 -2.21
C SER A 83 8.20 30.54 -2.39
N SER A 84 8.95 31.05 -1.41
CA SER A 84 10.42 31.03 -1.38
C SER A 84 11.01 29.77 -0.74
N SER A 85 10.18 28.89 -0.14
CA SER A 85 10.67 27.68 0.52
C SER A 85 11.19 26.66 -0.49
N ASP A 86 12.32 26.02 -0.17
CA ASP A 86 12.78 24.84 -0.92
C ASP A 86 11.81 23.67 -0.65
N LEU A 87 11.06 23.31 -1.68
CA LEU A 87 10.04 22.27 -1.62
C LEU A 87 10.61 20.89 -1.23
N LEU A 88 11.82 20.54 -1.69
CA LEU A 88 12.42 19.24 -1.36
C LEU A 88 12.83 19.21 0.12
N ALA A 89 13.46 20.27 0.59
CA ALA A 89 13.81 20.41 2.00
C ALA A 89 12.54 20.39 2.88
N TRP A 90 11.49 21.10 2.47
CA TRP A 90 10.20 21.13 3.14
C TRP A 90 9.59 19.74 3.29
N MET A 91 9.47 18.99 2.19
CA MET A 91 8.88 17.65 2.22
C MET A 91 9.71 16.68 3.06
N ARG A 92 11.05 16.80 3.06
CA ARG A 92 11.94 16.00 3.92
C ARG A 92 11.79 16.33 5.39
N GLN A 93 11.66 17.60 5.74
CA GLN A 93 11.45 18.04 7.12
C GLN A 93 10.10 17.55 7.66
N HIS A 94 9.08 17.47 6.81
CA HIS A 94 7.74 17.01 7.15
C HIS A 94 7.55 15.50 6.91
N ASN A 95 8.63 14.75 6.72
CA ASN A 95 8.56 13.31 6.53
C ASN A 95 8.12 12.61 7.83
N ALA A 96 7.04 11.84 7.76
CA ALA A 96 6.49 11.09 8.88
C ALA A 96 6.55 9.59 8.57
N PRO A 97 7.66 8.89 8.88
CA PRO A 97 7.82 7.49 8.50
C PRO A 97 6.83 6.58 9.23
N ALA A 98 6.24 5.63 8.51
CA ALA A 98 5.39 4.63 9.13
C ALA A 98 6.18 3.71 10.07
N ILE A 99 5.58 3.42 11.23
CA ILE A 99 6.10 2.43 12.18
C ILE A 99 5.94 1.01 11.61
N ALA A 100 4.84 0.78 10.87
CA ALA A 100 4.56 -0.47 10.19
C ALA A 100 4.01 -0.20 8.79
N ALA A 101 4.62 -0.82 7.79
CA ALA A 101 4.17 -0.78 6.41
C ALA A 101 4.06 -2.21 5.85
N TYR A 102 2.89 -2.54 5.30
CA TYR A 102 2.63 -3.82 4.68
C TYR A 102 2.51 -3.64 3.17
N VAL A 103 3.29 -4.42 2.43
CA VAL A 103 3.25 -4.48 0.96
C VAL A 103 2.98 -5.93 0.58
N ASN A 104 1.85 -6.15 -0.08
CA ASN A 104 1.33 -7.49 -0.37
C ASN A 104 2.25 -8.30 -1.31
N TRP A 105 2.78 -7.65 -2.35
CA TRP A 105 3.69 -8.24 -3.34
C TRP A 105 4.94 -7.38 -3.48
N ARG A 106 5.87 -7.50 -2.52
CA ARG A 106 7.18 -6.86 -2.62
C ARG A 106 7.92 -7.38 -3.85
N GLY A 107 8.43 -6.47 -4.68
CA GLY A 107 9.20 -6.78 -5.88
C GLY A 107 8.43 -6.66 -7.20
N ARG A 108 7.09 -6.66 -7.17
CA ARG A 108 6.30 -6.44 -8.38
C ARG A 108 6.24 -4.94 -8.69
N THR A 109 7.03 -4.51 -9.67
CA THR A 109 7.15 -3.09 -10.05
C THR A 109 5.93 -2.58 -10.83
N VAL A 110 5.69 -1.28 -10.84
CA VAL A 110 4.68 -0.63 -11.70
C VAL A 110 4.92 -0.97 -13.16
N ARG A 111 6.18 -1.00 -13.60
CA ARG A 111 6.55 -1.44 -14.95
C ARG A 111 6.03 -2.85 -15.23
N GLN A 112 6.37 -3.80 -14.36
CA GLN A 112 5.92 -5.19 -14.51
C GLN A 112 4.39 -5.28 -14.50
N ILE A 113 3.71 -4.55 -13.61
CA ILE A 113 2.24 -4.50 -13.57
C ILE A 113 1.70 -4.01 -14.91
N ARG A 114 2.23 -2.91 -15.47
CA ARG A 114 1.76 -2.38 -16.77
C ARG A 114 2.03 -3.34 -17.93
N GLU A 115 3.20 -3.97 -17.96
CA GLU A 115 3.55 -4.97 -18.99
C GLU A 115 2.65 -6.22 -18.90
N GLU A 116 2.38 -6.73 -17.69
CA GLU A 116 1.46 -7.84 -17.46
C GLU A 116 0.00 -7.48 -17.77
N ALA A 117 -0.40 -6.23 -17.53
CA ALA A 117 -1.70 -5.70 -17.94
C ALA A 117 -1.87 -5.76 -19.46
N ALA A 118 -0.86 -5.25 -20.19
CA ALA A 118 -0.86 -5.22 -21.65
C ALA A 118 -0.86 -6.65 -22.22
N LEU A 119 -0.12 -7.57 -21.61
CA LEU A 119 -0.15 -8.99 -21.97
C LEU A 119 -1.54 -9.60 -21.77
N TYR A 120 -2.18 -9.33 -20.63
CA TYR A 120 -3.53 -9.80 -20.35
C TYR A 120 -4.53 -9.27 -21.37
N GLU A 121 -4.56 -7.95 -21.60
CA GLU A 121 -5.43 -7.30 -22.59
C GLU A 121 -5.17 -7.86 -24.01
N ALA A 122 -3.92 -8.08 -24.41
CA ALA A 122 -3.58 -8.64 -25.71
C ALA A 122 -4.06 -10.10 -25.87
N LEU A 123 -3.87 -10.93 -24.85
CA LEU A 123 -4.32 -12.32 -24.84
C LEU A 123 -5.85 -12.43 -24.86
N GLU A 124 -6.54 -11.62 -24.06
CA GLU A 124 -8.01 -11.58 -24.00
C GLU A 124 -8.58 -11.19 -25.37
N ASN A 125 -8.07 -10.11 -25.97
CA ASN A 125 -8.43 -9.69 -27.32
C ASN A 125 -8.16 -10.78 -28.38
N TYR A 126 -7.03 -11.49 -28.29
CA TYR A 126 -6.71 -12.57 -29.21
C TYR A 126 -7.66 -13.77 -29.03
N ILE A 127 -7.96 -14.14 -27.79
CA ILE A 127 -8.86 -15.24 -27.46
C ILE A 127 -10.27 -14.95 -27.97
N GLU A 128 -10.79 -13.75 -27.73
CA GLU A 128 -12.12 -13.35 -28.19
C GLU A 128 -12.22 -13.39 -29.72
N LYS A 129 -11.23 -12.83 -30.44
CA LYS A 129 -11.21 -12.83 -31.91
C LYS A 129 -11.08 -14.23 -32.52
N ASN A 130 -10.45 -15.17 -31.81
CA ASN A 130 -10.18 -16.52 -32.32
C ASN A 130 -10.98 -17.61 -31.61
N ALA A 131 -12.02 -17.25 -30.85
CA ALA A 131 -12.74 -18.15 -29.94
C ALA A 131 -13.26 -19.43 -30.63
N ALA A 132 -13.71 -19.33 -31.88
CA ALA A 132 -14.20 -20.48 -32.65
C ALA A 132 -13.10 -21.52 -32.94
N VAL A 133 -11.89 -21.06 -33.25
CA VAL A 133 -10.74 -21.94 -33.56
C VAL A 133 -10.12 -22.51 -32.28
N LEU A 134 -10.11 -21.72 -31.21
CA LEU A 134 -9.46 -22.10 -29.95
C LEU A 134 -10.30 -23.07 -29.10
N ARG A 135 -11.61 -23.12 -29.30
CA ARG A 135 -12.56 -23.90 -28.47
C ARG A 135 -12.27 -25.39 -28.47
N ASP A 136 -11.89 -25.94 -29.61
CA ASP A 136 -11.75 -27.39 -29.80
C ASP A 136 -10.30 -27.87 -29.69
N LEU A 137 -9.34 -26.97 -29.38
CA LEU A 137 -7.93 -27.32 -29.22
C LEU A 137 -7.68 -28.04 -27.89
N ALA A 138 -6.76 -29.00 -27.92
CA ALA A 138 -6.26 -29.58 -26.68
C ALA A 138 -5.53 -28.51 -25.84
N PRO A 139 -5.52 -28.60 -24.50
CA PRO A 139 -4.90 -27.58 -23.64
C PRO A 139 -3.43 -27.28 -23.97
N GLN A 140 -2.63 -28.29 -24.35
CA GLN A 140 -1.23 -28.09 -24.75
C GLN A 140 -1.12 -27.31 -26.06
N GLU A 141 -2.01 -27.59 -27.03
CA GLU A 141 -2.04 -26.92 -28.32
C GLU A 141 -2.51 -25.47 -28.17
N LEU A 142 -3.53 -25.24 -27.35
CA LEU A 142 -3.99 -23.90 -26.99
C LEU A 142 -2.84 -23.09 -26.35
N HIS A 143 -2.15 -23.65 -25.36
CA HIS A 143 -1.04 -22.98 -24.70
C HIS A 143 0.10 -22.65 -25.69
N ALA A 144 0.49 -23.60 -26.53
CA ALA A 144 1.50 -23.38 -27.57
C ALA A 144 1.08 -22.26 -28.56
N LYS A 145 -0.20 -22.23 -28.94
CA LYS A 145 -0.77 -21.19 -29.80
C LYS A 145 -0.68 -19.81 -29.16
N LEU A 146 -1.06 -19.69 -27.89
CA LEU A 146 -0.98 -18.43 -27.14
C LEU A 146 0.48 -17.97 -26.98
N GLN A 147 1.40 -18.90 -26.68
CA GLN A 147 2.82 -18.58 -26.63
C GLN A 147 3.35 -18.08 -27.97
N SER A 148 2.98 -18.72 -29.09
CA SER A 148 3.40 -18.26 -30.42
C SER A 148 2.86 -16.88 -30.76
N PHE A 149 1.63 -16.56 -30.36
CA PHE A 149 1.05 -15.23 -30.51
C PHE A 149 1.84 -14.19 -29.71
N VAL A 150 2.13 -14.47 -28.44
CA VAL A 150 2.91 -13.57 -27.58
C VAL A 150 4.31 -13.32 -28.14
N GLU A 151 5.00 -14.35 -28.65
CA GLU A 151 6.32 -14.15 -29.26
C GLU A 151 6.24 -13.35 -30.57
N SER A 152 5.17 -13.51 -31.38
CA SER A 152 4.91 -12.66 -32.55
C SER A 152 4.75 -11.20 -32.14
N GLU A 153 3.86 -10.90 -31.20
CA GLU A 153 3.61 -9.54 -30.71
C GLU A 153 4.87 -8.88 -30.13
N LYS A 154 5.72 -9.66 -29.45
CA LYS A 154 7.03 -9.20 -28.96
C LYS A 154 7.99 -8.88 -30.11
N SER A 155 8.11 -9.79 -31.09
CA SER A 155 9.00 -9.59 -32.24
C SER A 155 8.60 -8.38 -33.09
N GLU A 156 7.31 -8.08 -33.14
CA GLU A 156 6.73 -6.94 -33.87
C GLU A 156 6.70 -5.65 -33.04
N GLY A 157 7.16 -5.70 -31.79
CA GLY A 157 7.26 -4.54 -30.89
C GLY A 157 5.92 -4.04 -30.34
N ARG A 158 4.81 -4.77 -30.54
CA ARG A 158 3.50 -4.42 -30.01
C ARG A 158 3.35 -4.76 -28.53
N LEU A 159 4.09 -5.75 -28.05
CA LEU A 159 4.10 -6.16 -26.65
C LEU A 159 5.53 -6.13 -26.10
N THR A 160 5.72 -5.46 -24.96
CA THR A 160 7.00 -5.43 -24.26
C THR A 160 6.88 -6.21 -22.95
N LEU A 161 7.72 -7.24 -22.79
CA LEU A 161 7.87 -8.00 -21.56
C LEU A 161 9.34 -7.99 -21.17
N SER A 162 9.73 -7.09 -20.29
CA SER A 162 11.12 -6.95 -19.88
C SER A 162 11.41 -7.83 -18.67
N GLY A 163 12.62 -8.37 -18.59
CA GLY A 163 13.04 -9.19 -17.46
C GLY A 163 12.91 -8.48 -16.11
N GLU A 164 12.82 -9.28 -15.04
CA GLU A 164 12.79 -8.76 -13.67
C GLU A 164 14.12 -8.05 -13.35
N SER A 165 14.03 -6.88 -12.73
CA SER A 165 15.21 -6.10 -12.38
C SER A 165 15.91 -6.72 -11.17
N PRO A 166 17.25 -6.89 -11.21
CA PRO A 166 17.97 -7.54 -10.12
C PRO A 166 17.86 -6.74 -8.81
N THR A 167 17.67 -7.44 -7.68
CA THR A 167 17.72 -6.81 -6.35
C THR A 167 19.11 -6.22 -6.12
N PRO A 168 19.23 -4.94 -5.75
CA PRO A 168 20.53 -4.36 -5.42
C PRO A 168 21.20 -5.13 -4.28
N VAL A 169 22.49 -5.46 -4.44
CA VAL A 169 23.26 -6.23 -3.44
C VAL A 169 23.26 -5.52 -2.09
N GLY A 170 23.36 -4.19 -2.06
CA GLY A 170 23.27 -3.41 -0.83
C GLY A 170 21.94 -3.57 -0.10
N TRP A 171 20.83 -3.76 -0.84
CA TRP A 171 19.54 -4.06 -0.23
C TRP A 171 19.52 -5.47 0.37
N GLN A 172 20.06 -6.46 -0.36
CA GLN A 172 20.14 -7.85 0.14
C GLN A 172 20.92 -7.93 1.46
N ILE A 173 22.07 -7.25 1.52
CA ILE A 173 22.90 -7.18 2.74
C ILE A 173 22.12 -6.50 3.87
N LYS A 174 21.53 -5.32 3.62
CA LYS A 174 20.73 -4.62 4.64
C LYS A 174 19.55 -5.46 5.12
N ASN A 175 18.88 -6.18 4.22
CA ASN A 175 17.76 -7.02 4.55
C ASN A 175 18.18 -8.22 5.40
N LEU A 176 19.30 -8.87 5.06
CA LEU A 176 19.87 -9.96 5.84
C LEU A 176 20.32 -9.50 7.23
N LEU A 177 21.03 -8.37 7.31
CA LEU A 177 21.42 -7.75 8.58
C LEU A 177 20.20 -7.41 9.44
N HIS A 178 19.13 -6.91 8.84
CA HIS A 178 17.89 -6.63 9.57
C HIS A 178 17.17 -7.91 10.02
N LEU A 179 17.19 -8.96 9.19
CA LEU A 179 16.58 -10.27 9.50
C LEU A 179 17.28 -10.92 10.70
N LEU A 180 18.61 -10.86 10.78
CA LEU A 180 19.38 -11.48 11.87
C LEU A 180 19.56 -10.53 13.08
N GLY A 181 19.74 -9.24 12.82
CA GLY A 181 20.03 -8.24 13.83
C GLY A 181 18.88 -8.01 14.79
N MET A 182 17.63 -7.99 14.32
CA MET A 182 16.47 -7.77 15.19
C MET A 182 16.29 -8.91 16.21
N PRO A 183 16.26 -10.21 15.84
CA PRO A 183 16.25 -11.31 16.80
C PRO A 183 17.45 -11.28 17.75
N LEU A 184 18.64 -10.94 17.25
CA LEU A 184 19.84 -10.83 18.09
C LEU A 184 19.71 -9.73 19.15
N VAL A 185 19.18 -8.56 18.79
CA VAL A 185 18.89 -7.48 19.75
C VAL A 185 17.89 -7.94 20.80
N VAL A 186 16.84 -8.66 20.42
CA VAL A 186 15.85 -9.22 21.37
C VAL A 186 16.51 -10.26 22.28
N LEU A 187 17.39 -11.10 21.75
CA LEU A 187 18.12 -12.11 22.53
C LEU A 187 19.05 -11.45 23.56
N ILE A 188 19.80 -10.41 23.16
CA ILE A 188 20.67 -9.64 24.04
C ILE A 188 19.86 -8.91 25.12
N ALA A 189 18.71 -8.33 24.74
CA ALA A 189 17.82 -7.65 25.67
C ALA A 189 17.02 -8.62 26.56
N SER A 190 17.00 -9.92 26.26
CA SER A 190 16.13 -10.90 26.92
C SER A 190 16.30 -10.98 28.44
N PRO A 191 17.50 -10.89 29.06
CA PRO A 191 17.61 -10.92 30.52
C PRO A 191 16.87 -9.74 31.17
N LEU A 192 16.99 -8.54 30.58
CA LEU A 192 16.28 -7.36 31.05
C LEU A 192 14.78 -7.49 30.81
N LEU A 193 14.36 -7.99 29.64
CA LEU A 193 12.94 -8.22 29.34
C LEU A 193 12.30 -9.21 30.32
N ILE A 194 13.01 -10.27 30.70
CA ILE A 194 12.54 -11.25 31.70
C ILE A 194 12.36 -10.58 33.07
N LEU A 195 13.28 -9.70 33.49
CA LEU A 195 13.15 -8.97 34.74
C LEU A 195 11.98 -7.98 34.75
N VAL A 196 11.70 -7.32 33.62
CA VAL A 196 10.60 -6.35 33.48
C VAL A 196 9.25 -7.03 33.24
N ALA A 197 9.23 -8.23 32.66
CA ALA A 197 8.03 -8.99 32.31
C ALA A 197 6.98 -9.11 33.43
N PRO A 198 7.29 -9.48 34.69
CA PRO A 198 6.27 -9.59 35.74
C PRO A 198 5.57 -8.25 36.02
N PHE A 199 6.31 -7.14 36.01
CA PHE A 199 5.75 -5.80 36.19
C PHE A 199 4.85 -5.40 35.01
N TYR A 200 5.30 -5.69 33.78
CA TYR A 200 4.51 -5.45 32.58
C TYR A 200 3.21 -6.27 32.59
N VAL A 201 3.28 -7.57 32.89
CA VAL A 201 2.11 -8.46 32.94
C VAL A 201 1.14 -8.01 34.02
N PHE A 202 1.63 -7.63 35.20
CA PHE A 202 0.79 -7.07 36.26
C PHE A 202 0.09 -5.79 35.81
N ALA A 203 0.83 -4.85 35.22
CA ALA A 203 0.27 -3.60 34.72
C ALA A 203 -0.78 -3.84 33.61
N LEU A 204 -0.49 -4.76 32.66
CA LEU A 204 -1.41 -5.15 31.61
C LEU A 204 -2.69 -5.76 32.18
N ARG A 205 -2.57 -6.72 33.11
CA ARG A 205 -3.73 -7.35 33.77
C ARG A 205 -4.56 -6.36 34.57
N ARG A 206 -3.93 -5.37 35.20
CA ARG A 206 -4.65 -4.29 35.86
C ARG A 206 -5.46 -3.48 34.85
N LEU A 207 -4.81 -3.05 33.76
CA LEU A 207 -5.48 -2.30 32.69
C LEU A 207 -6.64 -3.11 32.08
N GLU A 208 -6.46 -4.39 31.75
CA GLU A 208 -7.53 -5.25 31.23
C GLU A 208 -8.78 -5.29 32.13
N LYS A 209 -8.62 -5.16 33.46
CA LYS A 209 -9.72 -5.21 34.43
C LYS A 209 -10.35 -3.87 34.75
N THR A 210 -9.58 -2.78 34.63
CA THR A 210 -10.01 -1.45 35.10
C THR A 210 -10.28 -0.48 33.96
N ASP A 211 -9.86 -0.81 32.74
CA ASP A 211 -9.94 0.11 31.61
C ASP A 211 -11.40 0.32 31.21
N PRO A 212 -11.86 1.58 31.12
CA PRO A 212 -13.18 1.86 30.58
C PRO A 212 -13.30 1.41 29.12
N GLU A 213 -14.47 0.88 28.79
CA GLU A 213 -14.89 0.61 27.42
C GLU A 213 -15.44 1.90 26.79
N VAL A 214 -14.90 2.25 25.63
CA VAL A 214 -15.33 3.42 24.85
C VAL A 214 -15.93 2.88 23.57
N CYS A 215 -17.26 2.86 23.50
CA CYS A 215 -18.05 2.33 22.39
C CYS A 215 -18.97 3.43 21.87
N PRO A 216 -18.45 4.45 21.17
CA PRO A 216 -19.26 5.53 20.64
C PRO A 216 -20.25 4.97 19.61
N THR A 217 -21.49 5.46 19.65
CA THR A 217 -22.47 5.13 18.63
C THR A 217 -22.04 5.73 17.30
N VAL A 218 -22.01 4.92 16.25
CA VAL A 218 -21.70 5.39 14.90
C VAL A 218 -22.86 6.28 14.42
N ASP A 219 -22.55 7.53 14.03
CA ASP A 219 -23.52 8.37 13.33
C ASP A 219 -23.75 7.80 11.92
N GLN A 220 -24.92 7.22 11.72
CA GLN A 220 -25.31 6.60 10.47
C GLN A 220 -25.23 7.57 9.28
N LYS A 221 -25.61 8.84 9.48
CA LYS A 221 -25.58 9.84 8.41
C LYS A 221 -24.14 10.18 8.04
N HIS A 222 -23.25 10.27 9.01
CA HIS A 222 -21.82 10.45 8.76
C HIS A 222 -21.23 9.26 8.01
N SER A 223 -21.57 8.03 8.41
CA SER A 223 -21.11 6.79 7.75
C SER A 223 -21.59 6.71 6.30
N GLU A 224 -22.85 7.04 6.01
CA GLU A 224 -23.40 7.07 4.65
C GLU A 224 -22.72 8.13 3.78
N ASN A 225 -22.44 9.31 4.35
CA ASN A 225 -21.70 10.34 3.63
C ASN A 225 -20.27 9.87 3.31
N LEU A 226 -19.58 9.25 4.27
CA LEU A 226 -18.23 8.74 4.03
C LEU A 226 -18.22 7.64 2.97
N SER A 227 -19.19 6.71 3.02
CA SER A 227 -19.34 5.65 2.02
C SER A 227 -19.52 6.22 0.60
N ARG A 228 -20.25 7.33 0.41
CA ARG A 228 -20.38 7.97 -0.92
C ARG A 228 -19.07 8.52 -1.48
N PHE A 229 -18.10 8.86 -0.63
CA PHE A 229 -16.80 9.42 -1.03
C PHE A 229 -15.68 8.37 -1.07
N GLU A 230 -15.81 7.30 -0.29
CA GLU A 230 -14.81 6.24 -0.22
C GLU A 230 -15.14 5.07 -1.14
N ASP A 231 -16.43 4.78 -1.41
CA ASP A 231 -16.88 3.65 -2.20
C ASP A 231 -17.15 4.02 -3.65
N HIS A 232 -16.11 3.91 -4.49
CA HIS A 232 -16.18 4.24 -5.91
C HIS A 232 -15.88 3.05 -6.82
N ASP A 233 -14.96 2.20 -6.40
CA ASP A 233 -14.44 1.10 -7.20
C ASP A 233 -14.25 -0.12 -6.29
N VAL A 234 -13.88 -1.26 -6.87
CA VAL A 234 -13.67 -2.48 -6.08
C VAL A 234 -12.39 -2.41 -5.25
N THR A 235 -11.53 -1.43 -5.54
CA THR A 235 -10.37 -1.05 -4.73
C THR A 235 -10.53 0.39 -4.27
N ASN A 236 -11.02 0.54 -3.04
CA ASN A 236 -11.23 1.85 -2.43
C ASN A 236 -10.09 2.22 -1.50
N GLN A 237 -9.79 3.52 -1.45
CA GLN A 237 -8.90 4.04 -0.42
C GLN A 237 -9.62 4.04 0.93
N PHE A 238 -8.92 3.60 1.97
CA PHE A 238 -9.41 3.69 3.34
C PHE A 238 -8.36 4.38 4.21
N SER A 239 -8.80 5.30 5.07
CA SER A 239 -7.94 6.00 6.01
C SER A 239 -8.66 6.17 7.33
N ALA A 240 -8.03 5.69 8.40
CA ALA A 240 -8.51 5.93 9.75
C ALA A 240 -7.46 6.73 10.52
N MET A 241 -7.92 7.77 11.19
CA MET A 241 -7.16 8.50 12.19
C MET A 241 -7.90 8.38 13.51
N GLY A 242 -7.15 8.18 14.60
CA GLY A 242 -7.74 8.16 15.92
C GLY A 242 -6.68 8.27 16.99
N SER A 243 -7.14 8.69 18.17
CA SER A 243 -6.32 8.79 19.37
C SER A 243 -6.03 7.42 19.97
N LEU A 244 -4.79 7.20 20.44
CA LEU A 244 -4.47 6.05 21.28
C LEU A 244 -4.87 6.34 22.73
N LYS A 245 -5.38 5.32 23.42
CA LYS A 245 -5.64 5.39 24.87
C LYS A 245 -4.36 5.84 25.62
N PRO A 246 -4.49 6.77 26.58
CA PRO A 246 -3.33 7.39 27.23
C PRO A 246 -2.53 6.39 28.08
N GLY A 247 -1.24 6.65 28.28
CA GLY A 247 -0.41 5.90 29.21
C GLY A 247 0.77 5.16 28.57
N LEU A 248 1.88 5.10 29.31
CA LEU A 248 3.17 4.63 28.81
C LEU A 248 3.15 3.14 28.45
N VAL A 249 2.50 2.29 29.26
CA VAL A 249 2.37 0.85 28.96
C VAL A 249 1.69 0.64 27.61
N ARG A 250 0.56 1.32 27.36
CA ARG A 250 -0.19 1.22 26.09
C ARG A 250 0.63 1.71 24.90
N LEU A 251 1.27 2.86 25.03
CA LEU A 251 2.11 3.44 23.98
C LEU A 251 3.27 2.50 23.62
N LEU A 252 4.00 2.01 24.62
CA LEU A 252 5.12 1.09 24.40
C LEU A 252 4.66 -0.24 23.80
N THR A 253 3.54 -0.80 24.27
CA THR A 253 2.93 -2.00 23.69
C THR A 253 2.53 -1.77 22.23
N ALA A 254 1.86 -0.66 21.91
CA ALA A 254 1.46 -0.34 20.54
C ALA A 254 2.67 -0.21 19.61
N ILE A 255 3.70 0.54 20.03
CA ILE A 255 4.95 0.66 19.28
C ILE A 255 5.62 -0.71 19.09
N PHE A 256 5.70 -1.52 20.14
CA PHE A 256 6.31 -2.85 20.09
C PHE A 256 5.56 -3.79 19.14
N VAL A 257 4.23 -3.82 19.23
CA VAL A 257 3.37 -4.62 18.34
C VAL A 257 3.53 -4.15 16.90
N LEU A 258 3.46 -2.85 16.62
CA LEU A 258 3.64 -2.31 15.27
C LEU A 258 5.02 -2.62 14.70
N LYS A 259 6.10 -2.49 15.49
CA LYS A 259 7.44 -2.89 15.07
C LYS A 259 7.55 -4.39 14.77
N THR A 260 6.91 -5.22 15.59
CA THR A 260 6.85 -6.68 15.39
C THR A 260 6.08 -7.03 14.11
N VAL A 261 4.94 -6.38 13.89
CA VAL A 261 4.14 -6.52 12.66
C VAL A 261 4.94 -6.07 11.45
N ASN A 262 5.66 -4.95 11.53
CA ASN A 262 6.52 -4.47 10.45
C ASN A 262 7.63 -5.48 10.11
N TYR A 263 8.26 -6.05 11.13
CA TYR A 263 9.26 -7.10 10.96
C TYR A 263 8.65 -8.34 10.29
N GLY A 264 7.48 -8.79 10.77
CA GLY A 264 6.75 -9.93 10.21
C GLY A 264 6.31 -9.70 8.77
N ALA A 265 5.78 -8.51 8.46
CA ALA A 265 5.38 -8.06 7.12
C ALA A 265 6.55 -8.02 6.13
N ARG A 266 7.77 -7.82 6.63
CA ARG A 266 8.98 -7.77 5.81
C ARG A 266 9.59 -9.16 5.58
N HIS A 267 9.60 -10.01 6.60
CA HIS A 267 10.42 -11.23 6.61
C HIS A 267 9.65 -12.54 6.69
N ILE A 268 8.41 -12.53 7.18
CA ILE A 268 7.63 -13.74 7.48
C ILE A 268 6.46 -13.90 6.50
N THR A 269 5.74 -12.82 6.19
CA THR A 269 4.59 -12.88 5.29
C THR A 269 5.03 -13.20 3.88
N ARG A 270 4.41 -14.22 3.28
CA ARG A 270 4.66 -14.58 1.87
C ARG A 270 3.93 -13.61 0.94
N PRO A 271 4.48 -13.34 -0.25
CA PRO A 271 3.79 -12.56 -1.27
C PRO A 271 2.38 -13.10 -1.54
N GLY A 272 1.40 -12.22 -1.63
CA GLY A 272 0.00 -12.58 -1.92
C GLY A 272 -0.77 -13.17 -0.76
N THR A 273 -0.27 -13.03 0.48
CA THR A 273 -0.98 -13.51 1.67
C THR A 273 -0.95 -12.49 2.80
N LEU A 274 -2.12 -12.23 3.38
CA LEU A 274 -2.27 -11.54 4.67
C LEU A 274 -3.01 -12.48 5.62
N GLY A 275 -2.25 -13.26 6.40
CA GLY A 275 -2.80 -14.29 7.27
C GLY A 275 -3.52 -15.39 6.48
N ARG A 276 -4.85 -15.49 6.65
CA ARG A 276 -5.70 -16.44 5.92
C ARG A 276 -6.21 -15.89 4.57
N ILE A 277 -6.08 -14.59 4.33
CA ILE A 277 -6.51 -13.94 3.09
C ILE A 277 -5.45 -14.20 2.03
N ARG A 278 -5.86 -14.79 0.91
CA ARG A 278 -5.01 -15.01 -0.26
C ARG A 278 -5.41 -14.02 -1.35
N PHE A 279 -4.46 -13.20 -1.78
CA PHE A 279 -4.62 -12.32 -2.93
C PHE A 279 -4.16 -13.08 -4.17
N ARG A 280 -5.09 -13.37 -5.08
CA ARG A 280 -4.75 -13.93 -6.39
C ARG A 280 -4.24 -12.82 -7.31
N PRO A 281 -3.04 -12.95 -7.91
CA PRO A 281 -2.52 -11.95 -8.84
C PRO A 281 -3.45 -11.66 -10.02
N GLU A 282 -4.20 -12.69 -10.46
CA GLU A 282 -5.15 -12.65 -11.58
C GLU A 282 -6.38 -11.76 -11.29
N CYS A 283 -6.77 -11.62 -10.02
CA CYS A 283 -7.96 -10.84 -9.66
C CYS A 283 -7.77 -9.33 -9.84
N PHE A 284 -6.53 -8.84 -9.93
CA PHE A 284 -6.27 -7.41 -10.10
C PHE A 284 -6.49 -6.92 -11.54
N PHE A 285 -6.45 -7.82 -12.53
CA PHE A 285 -6.58 -7.47 -13.96
C PHE A 285 -7.97 -7.74 -14.54
N GLN A 286 -8.70 -8.73 -14.03
CA GLN A 286 -10.03 -9.12 -14.55
C GLN A 286 -11.17 -8.12 -14.25
N GLN A 287 -10.84 -6.87 -13.91
CA GLN A 287 -11.78 -5.95 -13.28
C GLN A 287 -12.01 -4.64 -14.04
N ARG A 288 -11.15 -4.32 -15.03
CA ARG A 288 -11.31 -3.10 -15.83
C ARG A 288 -12.51 -3.13 -16.78
N ASP A 289 -12.98 -4.32 -17.18
CA ASP A 289 -14.03 -4.47 -18.21
C ASP A 289 -15.40 -4.96 -17.70
N ARG A 290 -15.56 -5.21 -16.39
CA ARG A 290 -16.83 -5.78 -15.89
C ARG A 290 -17.98 -4.78 -15.77
N LEU A 291 -17.73 -3.48 -15.99
CA LEU A 291 -18.79 -2.46 -16.03
C LEU A 291 -19.54 -2.40 -17.38
N SER A 292 -19.07 -3.11 -18.43
CA SER A 292 -19.78 -3.18 -19.72
C SER A 292 -20.52 -4.51 -19.98
N GLN A 293 -20.27 -5.56 -19.18
CA GLN A 293 -20.78 -6.92 -19.46
C GLN A 293 -22.06 -7.33 -18.72
N ASN A 294 -22.66 -6.44 -17.90
CA ASN A 294 -23.91 -6.77 -17.19
C ASN A 294 -25.15 -6.92 -18.09
N GLU A 295 -25.03 -6.79 -19.42
CA GLU A 295 -26.11 -7.09 -20.37
C GLU A 295 -25.97 -8.43 -21.10
N LEU A 296 -24.92 -9.23 -20.88
CA LEU A 296 -24.72 -10.50 -21.62
C LEU A 296 -24.42 -11.72 -20.71
N ALA A 297 -24.92 -11.71 -19.47
CA ALA A 297 -24.79 -12.83 -18.54
C ALA A 297 -25.76 -13.98 -18.90
N GLY A 298 -25.43 -14.70 -19.96
CA GLY A 298 -26.06 -15.96 -20.33
C GLY A 298 -25.06 -16.83 -21.04
N ASN A 299 -24.15 -17.47 -20.29
CA ASN A 299 -23.63 -18.82 -20.55
C ASN A 299 -22.54 -19.18 -19.55
N GLY A 300 -22.84 -20.18 -18.71
CA GLY A 300 -21.98 -20.64 -17.63
C GLY A 300 -20.70 -21.31 -18.15
N TRP A 301 -19.56 -20.81 -17.69
CA TRP A 301 -18.28 -21.49 -17.77
C TRP A 301 -17.44 -21.20 -16.51
N LEU A 302 -16.73 -22.24 -16.06
CA LEU A 302 -15.58 -22.24 -15.14
C LEU A 302 -15.82 -22.50 -13.64
N HIS A 303 -16.17 -23.77 -13.34
CA HIS A 303 -15.60 -24.46 -12.18
C HIS A 303 -14.61 -25.55 -12.64
N ARG A 304 -13.32 -25.21 -12.72
CA ARG A 304 -12.23 -26.21 -12.62
C ARG A 304 -11.06 -25.60 -11.86
N ARG A 305 -10.71 -26.21 -10.72
CA ARG A 305 -9.52 -25.88 -9.93
C ARG A 305 -8.28 -26.28 -10.72
N ALA A 306 -7.63 -25.33 -11.37
CA ALA A 306 -6.24 -25.49 -11.78
C ALA A 306 -5.37 -25.49 -10.50
N GLN A 307 -4.63 -26.57 -10.26
CA GLN A 307 -3.51 -26.53 -9.32
C GLN A 307 -2.42 -25.68 -9.95
N VAL A 308 -2.34 -24.41 -9.52
CA VAL A 308 -1.30 -23.48 -9.96
C VAL A 308 0.04 -23.95 -9.42
N GLN A 309 0.98 -24.18 -10.34
CA GLN A 309 2.38 -24.50 -10.08
C GLN A 309 2.97 -23.43 -9.16
N ARG A 310 3.66 -23.85 -8.09
CA ARG A 310 4.35 -22.91 -7.19
C ARG A 310 5.45 -22.21 -7.97
N VAL A 311 5.21 -20.99 -8.41
CA VAL A 311 6.29 -20.10 -8.84
C VAL A 311 7.17 -19.88 -7.60
N PRO A 312 8.44 -20.27 -7.61
CA PRO A 312 9.33 -19.98 -6.50
C PRO A 312 9.37 -18.46 -6.27
N PRO A 313 9.47 -17.98 -5.02
CA PRO A 313 9.59 -16.54 -4.79
C PRO A 313 10.76 -16.04 -5.62
N SER A 314 10.49 -15.09 -6.50
CA SER A 314 11.53 -14.43 -7.27
C SER A 314 12.60 -13.88 -6.30
N PRO A 315 13.90 -14.09 -6.56
CA PRO A 315 14.97 -13.47 -5.77
C PRO A 315 15.04 -11.94 -5.98
N TYR A 316 14.14 -11.39 -6.81
CA TYR A 316 14.10 -10.02 -7.27
C TYR A 316 13.04 -9.21 -6.52
N ILE A 317 13.48 -8.42 -5.55
CA ILE A 317 12.67 -7.49 -4.78
C ILE A 317 13.13 -6.08 -5.14
N ALA A 318 12.38 -5.42 -6.03
CA ALA A 318 12.37 -3.97 -6.09
C ALA A 318 12.01 -3.41 -4.70
N ASP A 319 12.76 -2.41 -4.25
CA ASP A 319 12.46 -1.71 -3.00
C ASP A 319 11.08 -1.09 -3.13
N ALA A 320 10.21 -1.29 -2.15
CA ALA A 320 8.92 -0.61 -2.10
C ALA A 320 9.03 0.39 -0.95
N SER A 321 9.05 1.67 -1.29
CA SER A 321 9.14 2.74 -0.31
C SER A 321 7.80 3.46 -0.19
N MET A 322 7.45 3.82 1.04
CA MET A 322 6.33 4.71 1.30
C MET A 322 6.86 6.12 1.55
N VAL A 323 6.41 7.07 0.76
CA VAL A 323 6.63 8.50 0.98
C VAL A 323 5.45 9.01 1.80
N GLN A 324 5.71 9.57 2.98
CA GLN A 324 4.68 10.18 3.81
C GLN A 324 5.11 11.56 4.27
N SER A 325 4.37 12.59 3.87
CA SER A 325 4.56 13.95 4.37
C SER A 325 3.35 14.37 5.17
N LEU A 326 3.56 14.94 6.36
CA LEU A 326 2.50 15.44 7.23
C LEU A 326 2.77 16.91 7.57
N SER A 327 1.93 17.80 7.05
CA SER A 327 2.05 19.25 7.24
C SER A 327 0.80 19.79 7.92
N ARG A 328 0.94 20.76 8.82
CA ARG A 328 -0.23 21.43 9.42
C ARG A 328 -0.86 22.36 8.40
N LEU A 329 -2.18 22.32 8.26
CA LEU A 329 -2.94 23.26 7.45
C LEU A 329 -3.19 24.55 8.22
N ASP A 330 -3.13 25.67 7.51
CA ASP A 330 -3.54 26.96 8.05
C ASP A 330 -5.08 27.03 8.04
N ARG A 331 -5.68 27.31 9.19
CA ARG A 331 -7.12 27.61 9.26
C ARG A 331 -7.20 29.11 8.99
N GLY A 332 -7.30 29.47 7.71
CA GLY A 332 -7.39 30.87 7.26
C GLY A 332 -8.44 31.69 8.00
#